data_AF-A0A8S9JPQ6-F1
#
_entry.id   AF-A0A8S9JPQ6-F1
#
_cell.length_a   1.000
_cell.length_b   1.000
_cell.length_c   1.000
_cell.angle_alpha   90.00
_cell.angle_beta   90.00
_cell.angle_gamma   90.00
#
_symmetry.space_group_name_H-M   'P 1'
#
loop_
_entity.id
_entity.type
_entity.pdbx_description
1 polymer ?
#
loop_
_entity_poly.entity_id
_entity_poly.type
_entity_poly.pdbx_seq_one_letter_code
_entity_poly.pdbx_strand_id
1 'polypeptide(L)'
;MPPFLLHFLPLERITGRWIHPSSGRSYHTKFAPPKVPGVDDVTGEPLIQRKDDNADVLRSRLDAFHKQTQPVIDYYAKKGNLVNIPAEKAPEEVTKVVKKVVSA
;
A
#
# COMPACT_ATOMS: atom_id res chain seq x y z
N MET A 1 -0.99 -5.77 17.61
CA MET A 1 -1.57 -4.41 17.53
C MET A 1 -3.09 -4.54 17.63
N PRO A 2 -3.79 -3.65 18.36
CA PRO A 2 -5.24 -3.73 18.46
C PRO A 2 -5.90 -3.46 17.09
N PRO A 3 -6.98 -4.16 16.74
CA PRO A 3 -7.58 -4.15 15.40
C PRO A 3 -8.05 -2.76 14.92
N PHE A 4 -8.27 -1.82 15.84
CA PHE A 4 -8.79 -0.49 15.50
C PHE A 4 -7.75 0.49 14.92
N LEU A 5 -6.45 0.30 15.20
CA LEU A 5 -5.39 1.20 14.71
C LEU A 5 -4.89 0.88 13.29
N LEU A 6 -5.31 -0.25 12.72
CA LEU A 6 -4.85 -0.74 11.41
C LEU A 6 -5.36 0.07 10.21
N HIS A 7 -6.28 1.02 10.40
CA HIS A 7 -7.05 1.59 9.29
C HIS A 7 -6.59 2.98 8.83
N PHE A 8 -5.90 3.75 9.68
CA PHE A 8 -5.59 5.15 9.37
C PHE A 8 -4.53 5.31 8.28
N LEU A 9 -3.44 4.55 8.38
CA LEU A 9 -2.35 4.58 7.40
C LEU A 9 -2.78 4.07 6.02
N PRO A 10 -3.46 2.92 5.89
CA PRO A 10 -3.96 2.45 4.59
C PRO A 10 -4.98 3.40 3.96
N LEU A 11 -5.82 4.04 4.77
CA LEU A 11 -6.79 5.02 4.28
C LEU A 11 -6.10 6.22 3.68
N GLU A 12 -5.20 6.87 4.43
CA GLU A 12 -4.45 8.03 3.94
C GLU A 12 -3.67 7.69 2.67
N ARG A 13 -3.06 6.50 2.60
CA ARG A 13 -2.30 6.02 1.44
C ARG A 13 -3.16 5.77 0.20
N ILE A 14 -4.40 5.34 0.38
CA ILE A 14 -5.31 5.02 -0.72
C ILE A 14 -6.02 6.27 -1.21
N THR A 15 -6.58 7.08 -0.32
CA THR A 15 -7.30 8.32 -0.69
C THR A 15 -6.36 9.37 -1.28
N GLY A 16 -5.07 9.33 -0.93
CA GLY A 16 -4.08 10.26 -1.44
C GLY A 16 -3.44 9.88 -2.79
N ARG A 17 -3.81 8.73 -3.36
CA ARG A 17 -3.18 8.15 -4.56
C ARG A 17 -3.70 8.79 -5.86
N TRP A 18 -2.76 9.14 -6.73
CA TRP A 18 -3.01 9.60 -8.09
C TRP A 18 -2.33 8.65 -9.08
N ILE A 19 -2.95 8.43 -10.23
CA ILE A 19 -2.45 7.51 -11.26
C ILE A 19 -2.47 8.20 -12.61
N HIS A 20 -1.40 8.07 -13.36
CA HIS A 20 -1.38 8.45 -14.77
C HIS A 20 -1.95 7.30 -15.62
N PRO A 21 -3.10 7.47 -16.31
CA PRO A 21 -3.77 6.37 -17.01
C PRO A 21 -2.92 5.69 -18.06
N SER A 22 -2.15 6.46 -18.85
CA SER A 22 -1.43 5.95 -20.00
C SER A 22 -0.16 5.17 -19.61
N SER A 23 0.46 5.49 -18.48
CA SER A 23 1.73 4.86 -18.06
C SER A 23 1.62 3.96 -16.82
N GLY A 24 0.55 4.10 -16.02
CA GLY A 24 0.42 3.42 -14.74
C GLY A 24 1.28 4.02 -13.61
N ARG A 25 2.03 5.10 -13.86
CA ARG A 25 2.79 5.82 -12.81
C ARG A 25 1.84 6.25 -11.70
N SER A 26 2.30 6.09 -10.47
CA SER A 26 1.52 6.42 -9.27
C SER A 26 2.21 7.52 -8.49
N TYR A 27 1.42 8.48 -8.04
CA TYR A 27 1.82 9.58 -7.18
C TYR A 27 1.00 9.56 -5.91
N HIS A 28 1.47 10.27 -4.89
CA HIS A 28 0.74 10.41 -3.64
C HIS A 28 0.84 11.83 -3.10
N THR A 29 -0.30 12.45 -2.81
CA THR A 29 -0.42 13.86 -2.40
C THR A 29 0.56 14.28 -1.29
N LYS A 30 0.81 13.41 -0.29
CA LYS A 30 1.77 13.63 0.80
C LYS A 30 3.13 12.93 0.64
N PHE A 31 3.13 11.62 0.39
CA PHE A 31 4.36 10.80 0.42
C PHE A 31 5.20 10.86 -0.86
N ALA A 32 4.60 11.22 -2.00
CA ALA A 32 5.27 11.28 -3.30
C ALA A 32 4.49 12.21 -4.25
N PRO A 33 4.41 13.53 -3.95
CA PRO A 33 3.57 14.45 -4.72
C PRO A 33 4.13 14.64 -6.13
N PRO A 34 3.26 14.87 -7.14
CA PRO A 34 3.72 15.36 -8.43
C PRO A 34 4.27 16.79 -8.28
N LYS A 35 5.15 17.21 -9.20
CA LYS A 35 5.68 18.58 -9.25
C LYS A 35 4.56 19.61 -9.44
N VAL A 36 3.56 19.26 -10.26
CA VAL A 36 2.37 20.06 -10.48
C VAL A 36 1.14 19.24 -10.05
N PRO A 37 0.29 19.75 -9.14
CA PRO A 37 -0.90 19.03 -8.69
C PRO A 37 -1.78 18.57 -9.86
N GLY A 38 -2.10 17.27 -9.88
CA GLY A 38 -2.96 16.68 -10.90
C GLY A 38 -2.31 16.43 -12.26
N VAL A 39 -1.00 16.58 -12.40
CA VAL A 39 -0.28 16.44 -13.67
C VAL A 39 0.89 15.47 -13.53
N ASP A 40 1.07 14.62 -14.54
CA ASP A 40 2.19 13.69 -14.62
C ASP A 40 3.51 14.43 -14.90
N ASP A 41 4.55 14.13 -14.12
CA ASP A 41 5.83 14.84 -14.18
C ASP A 41 6.65 14.58 -15.46
N VAL A 42 6.28 13.56 -16.24
CA VAL A 42 7.02 13.13 -17.44
C VAL A 42 6.29 13.55 -18.71
N THR A 43 4.98 13.31 -18.78
CA THR A 43 4.19 13.57 -19.99
C THR A 43 3.42 14.89 -19.94
N GLY A 44 3.20 15.46 -18.76
CA GLY A 44 2.35 16.65 -18.59
C GLY A 44 0.85 16.35 -18.73
N GLU A 45 0.47 15.08 -18.83
CA GLU A 45 -0.91 14.63 -18.94
C GLU A 45 -1.62 14.62 -17.57
N PRO A 46 -2.97 14.69 -17.53
CA PRO A 46 -3.71 14.71 -16.28
C PRO A 46 -3.62 13.38 -15.53
N LEU A 47 -3.44 13.47 -14.21
CA LEU A 47 -3.57 12.37 -13.28
C LEU A 47 -5.03 12.17 -12.90
N ILE A 48 -5.39 10.93 -12.57
CA ILE A 48 -6.72 10.58 -12.07
C ILE A 48 -6.63 9.98 -10.66
N GLN A 49 -7.66 10.21 -9.86
CA GLN A 49 -7.94 9.42 -8.67
C GLN A 49 -8.99 8.37 -9.02
N ARG A 50 -8.85 7.16 -8.45
CA ARG A 50 -9.83 6.12 -8.71
C ARG A 50 -11.05 6.30 -7.83
N LYS A 51 -12.24 6.04 -8.38
CA LYS A 51 -13.52 6.20 -7.66
C LYS A 51 -13.63 5.28 -6.42
N ASP A 52 -12.90 4.18 -6.42
CA ASP A 52 -12.87 3.18 -5.35
C ASP A 52 -11.87 3.50 -4.22
N ASP A 53 -11.13 4.60 -4.31
CA ASP A 53 -10.18 5.04 -3.28
C ASP A 53 -10.90 5.83 -2.17
N ASN A 54 -11.86 5.20 -1.49
CA ASN A 54 -12.63 5.77 -0.38
C ASN A 54 -12.68 4.84 0.86
N ALA A 55 -13.12 5.38 2.00
CA ALA A 55 -13.07 4.67 3.29
C ALA A 55 -13.95 3.41 3.34
N ASP A 56 -15.16 3.49 2.79
CA ASP A 56 -16.11 2.37 2.81
C ASP A 56 -15.58 1.19 1.98
N VAL A 57 -15.09 1.48 0.77
CA VAL A 57 -14.50 0.48 -0.13
C VAL A 57 -13.20 -0.07 0.44
N LEU A 58 -12.39 0.75 1.10
CA LEU A 58 -11.19 0.27 1.79
C LEU A 58 -11.54 -0.73 2.90
N ARG A 59 -12.52 -0.39 3.74
CA ARG A 59 -12.92 -1.26 4.84
C ARG A 59 -13.39 -2.61 4.33
N SER A 60 -14.26 -2.64 3.32
CA SER A 60 -14.74 -3.89 2.74
C SER A 60 -13.61 -4.72 2.12
N ARG A 61 -12.60 -4.06 1.52
CA ARG A 61 -11.42 -4.73 0.96
C ARG A 61 -10.50 -5.30 2.02
N LEU A 62 -10.27 -4.59 3.13
CA LEU A 62 -9.45 -5.08 4.23
C LEU A 62 -10.11 -6.28 4.92
N ASP A 63 -11.43 -6.25 5.12
CA ASP A 63 -12.18 -7.38 5.65
C ASP A 63 -12.07 -8.61 4.74
N ALA A 64 -12.22 -8.42 3.43
CA ALA A 64 -12.04 -9.49 2.45
C ALA A 64 -10.60 -10.01 2.44
N PHE A 65 -9.61 -9.10 2.45
CA PHE A 65 -8.19 -9.44 2.50
C PHE A 65 -7.86 -10.28 3.74
N HIS A 66 -8.27 -9.86 4.94
CA HIS A 66 -8.00 -10.64 6.15
C HIS A 66 -8.65 -12.03 6.07
N LYS A 67 -9.92 -12.13 5.62
CA LYS A 67 -10.60 -13.43 5.47
C LYS A 67 -9.88 -14.37 4.49
N GLN A 68 -9.37 -13.84 3.38
CA GLN A 68 -8.75 -14.64 2.31
C GLN A 68 -7.27 -14.91 2.55
N THR A 69 -6.55 -13.99 3.20
CA THR A 69 -5.11 -14.07 3.42
C THR A 69 -4.76 -14.79 4.72
N GLN A 70 -5.62 -14.77 5.75
CA GLN A 70 -5.36 -15.48 7.00
C GLN A 70 -5.05 -16.98 6.81
N PRO A 71 -5.80 -17.75 5.99
CA PRO A 71 -5.48 -19.16 5.74
C PRO A 71 -4.10 -19.38 5.10
N VAL A 72 -3.65 -18.43 4.26
CA VAL A 72 -2.33 -18.46 3.62
C VAL A 72 -1.24 -18.19 4.65
N ILE A 73 -1.44 -17.19 5.51
CA ILE A 73 -0.53 -16.89 6.63
C ILE A 73 -0.39 -18.12 7.53
N ASP A 74 -1.51 -18.73 7.93
CA ASP A 74 -1.52 -19.91 8.79
C ASP A 74 -0.78 -21.10 8.16
N TYR A 75 -0.92 -21.28 6.84
CA TYR A 75 -0.22 -22.32 6.09
C TYR A 75 1.31 -22.15 6.16
N TYR A 76 1.82 -20.94 5.87
CA TYR A 76 3.26 -20.68 5.92
C TYR A 76 3.81 -20.64 7.34
N ALA A 77 3.01 -20.20 8.31
CA ALA A 77 3.36 -20.24 9.74
C ALA A 77 3.59 -21.69 10.20
N LYS A 78 2.69 -22.62 9.84
CA LYS A 78 2.83 -24.05 10.16
C LYS A 78 4.06 -24.69 9.54
N LYS A 79 4.55 -24.18 8.41
CA LYS A 79 5.76 -24.65 7.75
C LYS A 79 7.06 -24.05 8.30
N GLY A 80 6.96 -23.07 9.21
CA GLY A 80 8.13 -22.35 9.72
C GLY A 80 8.75 -21.36 8.73
N ASN A 81 8.08 -21.08 7.61
CA ASN A 81 8.60 -20.24 6.51
C ASN A 81 7.98 -18.83 6.48
N LEU A 82 7.38 -18.40 7.59
CA LEU A 82 6.74 -17.09 7.71
C LEU A 82 7.65 -16.13 8.50
N VAL A 83 7.92 -14.96 7.94
CA VAL A 83 8.56 -13.84 8.65
C VAL A 83 7.68 -12.61 8.54
N ASN A 84 7.32 -12.04 9.69
CA ASN A 84 6.52 -10.82 9.74
C ASN A 84 7.42 -9.58 9.70
N ILE A 85 7.18 -8.69 8.73
CA ILE A 85 7.93 -7.45 8.55
C ILE A 85 6.98 -6.25 8.72
N PRO A 86 7.24 -5.34 9.69
CA PRO A 86 6.49 -4.09 9.83
C PRO A 86 6.68 -3.18 8.61
N ALA A 87 5.60 -2.61 8.08
CA ALA A 87 5.57 -1.85 6.82
C ALA A 87 5.22 -0.35 7.00
N GLU A 88 5.24 0.15 8.23
CA GLU A 88 4.85 1.54 8.56
C GLU A 88 5.95 2.56 8.25
N LYS A 89 7.17 2.10 7.92
CA LYS A 89 8.34 2.93 7.69
C LYS A 89 8.52 3.35 6.22
N ALA A 90 9.51 4.21 5.97
CA ALA A 90 9.87 4.63 4.62
C ALA A 90 10.27 3.43 3.72
N PRO A 91 10.02 3.49 2.40
CA PRO A 91 10.30 2.40 1.47
C PRO A 91 11.74 1.88 1.55
N GLU A 92 12.72 2.77 1.73
CA GLU A 92 14.14 2.43 1.81
C GLU A 92 14.46 1.63 3.06
N GLU A 93 13.82 1.94 4.20
CA GLU A 93 14.00 1.20 5.45
C GLU A 93 13.37 -0.19 5.36
N VAL A 94 12.14 -0.28 4.86
CA VAL A 94 11.44 -1.56 4.70
C VAL A 94 12.22 -2.47 3.74
N THR A 95 12.76 -1.91 2.64
CA THR A 95 13.57 -2.65 1.68
C THR A 95 14.83 -3.26 2.32
N LYS A 96 15.49 -2.54 3.22
CA LYS A 96 16.67 -3.06 3.95
C LYS A 96 16.29 -4.26 4.83
N VAL A 97 15.16 -4.19 5.53
CA VAL A 97 14.67 -5.29 6.39
C VAL A 97 14.36 -6.52 5.54
N VAL A 98 13.65 -6.36 4.42
CA VAL A 98 13.33 -7.45 3.50
C VAL A 98 14.61 -8.13 2.98
N LYS A 99 15.59 -7.36 2.52
CA LYS A 99 16.88 -7.92 2.05
C LYS A 99 17.57 -8.73 3.14
N LYS A 100 17.60 -8.24 4.37
CA LYS A 100 18.23 -8.96 5.49
C LYS A 100 17.56 -10.31 5.76
N VAL A 101 16.24 -10.39 5.64
CA VAL A 101 15.47 -11.63 5.88
C VAL A 101 15.66 -12.65 4.76
N VAL A 102 15.67 -12.20 3.49
CA VAL A 102 15.74 -13.10 2.32
C VAL A 102 17.18 -13.57 2.04
N SER A 103 18.18 -12.84 2.49
CA SER A 103 19.60 -13.19 2.32
C SER A 103 20.19 -13.99 3.50
N ALA A 104 19.38 -14.38 4.48
CA ALA A 104 19.77 -15.22 5.62
C ALA A 104 19.43 -16.70 5.36
#